data_AF-A0A7L4QLU5-F1
#
_entry.id   AF-A0A7L4QLU5-F1
#
_cell.length_a   1.000
_cell.length_b   1.000
_cell.length_c   1.000
_cell.angle_alpha   90.00
_cell.angle_beta   90.00
_cell.angle_gamma   90.00
#
_symmetry.space_group_name_H-M   'P 1'
#
loop_
_entity.id
_entity.type
_entity.pdbx_description
1 polymer ?
#
loop_
_entity_poly.entity_id
_entity_poly.type
_entity_poly.pdbx_seq_one_letter_code
_entity_poly.pdbx_strand_id
1 'polypeptide(L)'
;MKEVGDSRTPPIGRASEGSLRYSLMDSLGFDRYGTVYLAVFVFAVLSISLLLATSSIARLGIIAFYLFGSIPFAYIFTYIYPGRARFSKGTVFFGVSNSFRIGGYRAGLPTLMMEIFKAILPFLASFLFFDYDITITLLFVFASLLGTNFSIFLRFVGGMGTTILMWSVLLLSPITLIVWIILFYLVAKVLYDAYYGALINYAILPVLLFLIEGSVEMVIFAIAVAVIFVLKYDRSKDEIGIWYTSRKSKA
;
A
#
# COMPACT_ATOMS: atom_id res chain seq x y z
N MET A 1 -13.76 56.33 11.23
CA MET A 1 -13.83 55.05 11.99
C MET A 1 -13.57 53.93 11.00
N LYS A 2 -12.63 53.04 11.34
CA LYS A 2 -11.96 52.09 10.44
C LYS A 2 -12.90 51.04 9.85
N GLU A 3 -12.80 50.85 8.54
CA GLU A 3 -13.18 49.63 7.83
C GLU A 3 -12.31 48.46 8.34
N VAL A 4 -12.96 47.36 8.73
CA VAL A 4 -12.30 46.13 9.13
C VAL A 4 -11.99 45.34 7.86
N GLY A 5 -10.71 45.21 7.57
CA GLY A 5 -10.16 44.58 6.37
C GLY A 5 -10.45 43.07 6.29
N ASP A 6 -10.98 42.71 5.13
CA ASP A 6 -11.00 41.40 4.49
C ASP A 6 -9.62 40.71 4.55
N SER A 7 -9.52 39.61 5.31
CA SER A 7 -8.31 38.78 5.41
C SER A 7 -8.15 37.94 4.14
N ARG A 8 -7.63 38.57 3.09
CA ARG A 8 -7.27 37.92 1.83
C ARG A 8 -6.20 36.86 2.07
N THR A 9 -6.57 35.60 1.85
CA THR A 9 -5.63 34.52 1.57
C THR A 9 -4.82 34.88 0.32
N PRO A 10 -3.49 34.68 0.30
CA PRO A 10 -2.69 35.05 -0.86
C PRO A 10 -3.08 34.19 -2.08
N PRO A 11 -2.99 34.73 -3.31
CA PRO A 11 -3.37 34.02 -4.52
C PRO A 11 -2.44 32.83 -4.75
N ILE A 12 -3.03 31.65 -4.92
CA ILE A 12 -2.34 30.38 -5.19
C ILE A 12 -1.84 30.43 -6.64
N GLY A 13 -0.55 30.72 -6.83
CA GLY A 13 0.11 30.50 -8.10
C GLY A 13 0.10 29.01 -8.43
N ARG A 14 -0.21 28.66 -9.69
CA ARG A 14 -0.01 27.29 -10.22
C ARG A 14 1.44 26.93 -9.99
N ALA A 15 1.72 26.08 -9.00
CA ALA A 15 3.03 25.48 -8.85
C ALA A 15 3.37 24.77 -10.17
N SER A 16 4.47 25.16 -10.82
CA SER A 16 4.95 24.44 -12.00
C SER A 16 5.16 22.98 -11.61
N GLU A 17 4.83 22.02 -12.49
CA GLU A 17 4.96 20.58 -12.21
C GLU A 17 6.34 20.22 -11.64
N GLY A 18 7.40 20.91 -12.08
CA GLY A 18 8.75 20.75 -11.55
C GLY A 18 8.90 21.16 -10.08
N SER A 19 8.24 22.22 -9.62
CA SER A 19 8.27 22.67 -8.23
C SER A 19 7.44 21.79 -7.29
N LEU A 20 6.36 21.20 -7.80
CA LEU A 20 5.56 20.22 -7.06
C LEU A 20 6.34 18.92 -6.87
N ARG A 21 7.05 18.47 -7.92
CA ARG A 21 7.91 17.28 -7.90
C ARG A 21 9.04 17.39 -6.89
N TYR A 22 9.82 18.47 -6.88
CA TYR A 22 10.91 18.67 -5.92
C TYR A 22 10.40 18.72 -4.48
N SER A 23 9.31 19.44 -4.24
CA SER A 23 8.70 19.55 -2.92
C SER A 23 8.15 18.24 -2.37
N LEU A 24 7.68 17.33 -3.23
CA LEU A 24 7.23 15.99 -2.85
C LEU A 24 8.40 15.14 -2.35
N MET A 25 9.59 15.31 -2.94
CA MET A 25 10.79 14.55 -2.56
C MET A 25 11.28 14.99 -1.18
N ASP A 26 11.37 16.30 -0.96
CA ASP A 26 11.81 16.86 0.31
C ASP A 26 10.80 16.60 1.44
N SER A 27 9.49 16.67 1.16
CA SER A 27 8.45 16.36 2.15
C SER A 27 8.37 14.89 2.54
N LEU A 28 8.85 14.00 1.66
CA LEU A 28 8.93 12.57 1.93
C LEU A 28 10.14 12.21 2.80
N GLY A 29 10.99 13.19 3.15
CA GLY A 29 12.12 13.02 4.08
C GLY A 29 13.21 12.08 3.57
N PHE A 30 13.18 11.69 2.29
CA PHE A 30 14.18 10.82 1.71
C PHE A 30 15.27 11.67 1.07
N ASP A 31 16.43 11.69 1.73
CA ASP A 31 17.66 12.11 1.09
C ASP A 31 17.95 11.22 -0.15
N ARG A 32 18.87 11.69 -0.99
CA ARG A 32 19.27 10.95 -2.21
C ARG A 32 19.73 9.52 -1.87
N TYR A 33 20.21 9.28 -0.65
CA TYR A 33 20.69 7.99 -0.18
C TYR A 33 19.56 7.00 0.16
N GLY A 34 18.48 7.44 0.80
CA GLY A 34 17.33 6.60 1.13
C GLY A 34 16.65 5.97 -0.08
N THR A 35 16.57 6.69 -1.21
CA THR A 35 16.05 6.14 -2.47
C THR A 35 16.94 5.00 -3.01
N VAL A 36 18.26 5.12 -2.87
CA VAL A 36 19.21 4.09 -3.32
C VAL A 36 19.09 2.83 -2.46
N TYR A 37 18.99 2.96 -1.13
CA TYR A 37 18.79 1.82 -0.24
C TYR A 37 17.50 1.07 -0.55
N LEU A 38 16.39 1.78 -0.78
CA LEU A 38 15.12 1.18 -1.17
C LEU A 38 15.22 0.48 -2.54
N ALA A 39 15.90 1.07 -3.50
CA ALA A 39 16.14 0.44 -4.80
C ALA A 39 16.92 -0.87 -4.64
N VAL A 40 18.04 -0.85 -3.89
CA VAL A 40 18.86 -2.04 -3.63
C VAL A 40 18.03 -3.12 -2.93
N PHE A 41 17.24 -2.75 -1.91
CA PHE A 41 16.34 -3.68 -1.23
C PHE A 41 15.35 -4.32 -2.22
N VAL A 42 14.68 -3.53 -3.05
CA VAL A 42 13.71 -4.03 -4.03
C VAL A 42 14.37 -4.94 -5.06
N PHE A 43 15.54 -4.57 -5.60
CA PHE A 43 16.26 -5.40 -6.56
C PHE A 43 16.74 -6.71 -5.93
N ALA A 44 17.20 -6.70 -4.68
CA ALA A 44 17.59 -7.91 -3.96
C ALA A 44 16.38 -8.84 -3.77
N VAL A 45 15.25 -8.31 -3.31
CA VAL A 45 14.01 -9.07 -3.11
C VAL A 45 13.49 -9.63 -4.43
N LEU A 46 13.43 -8.83 -5.49
CA LEU A 46 13.03 -9.29 -6.83
C LEU A 46 13.97 -10.37 -7.36
N SER A 47 15.27 -10.22 -7.16
CA SER A 47 16.25 -11.22 -7.61
C SER A 47 16.02 -12.57 -6.92
N ILE A 48 15.74 -12.56 -5.61
CA ILE A 48 15.37 -13.77 -4.86
C ILE A 48 14.07 -14.37 -5.43
N SER A 49 13.03 -13.55 -5.65
CA SER A 49 11.76 -14.03 -6.24
C SER A 49 11.96 -14.67 -7.62
N LEU A 50 12.84 -14.09 -8.46
CA LEU A 50 13.15 -14.62 -9.79
C LEU A 50 13.93 -15.94 -9.73
N LEU A 51 14.77 -16.14 -8.72
CA LEU A 51 15.48 -17.40 -8.49
C LEU A 51 14.54 -18.52 -8.04
N LEU A 52 13.48 -18.19 -7.30
CA LEU A 52 12.46 -19.15 -6.84
C LEU A 52 11.51 -19.58 -7.98
N ALA A 53 11.42 -18.81 -9.06
CA ALA A 53 10.57 -19.14 -10.20
C ALA A 53 11.16 -20.28 -11.05
N THR A 54 10.39 -21.36 -11.21
CA THR A 54 10.79 -22.58 -11.91
C THR A 54 10.90 -22.41 -13.43
N SER A 55 10.12 -21.49 -14.03
CA SER A 55 10.08 -21.26 -15.47
C SER A 55 10.41 -19.82 -15.87
N SER A 56 10.90 -19.64 -17.10
CA SER A 56 11.16 -18.30 -17.66
C SER A 56 9.89 -17.47 -17.82
N ILE A 57 8.75 -18.12 -18.08
CA ILE A 57 7.45 -17.44 -18.17
C ILE A 57 7.04 -16.93 -16.78
N ALA A 58 7.24 -17.71 -15.72
CA ALA A 58 7.00 -17.25 -14.35
C ALA A 58 7.91 -16.07 -13.99
N ARG A 59 9.19 -16.10 -14.38
CA ARG A 59 10.10 -14.95 -14.18
C ARG A 59 9.59 -13.67 -14.86
N LEU A 60 9.09 -13.76 -16.09
CA LEU A 60 8.46 -12.63 -16.78
C LEU A 60 7.19 -12.17 -16.07
N GLY A 61 6.38 -13.10 -15.56
CA GLY A 61 5.20 -12.80 -14.74
C GLY A 61 5.54 -11.98 -13.50
N ILE A 62 6.59 -12.35 -12.75
CA ILE A 62 7.08 -11.61 -11.58
C ILE A 62 7.43 -10.17 -11.94
N ILE A 63 8.19 -9.96 -13.03
CA ILE A 63 8.55 -8.61 -13.50
C ILE A 63 7.30 -7.83 -13.90
N ALA A 64 6.40 -8.45 -14.67
CA ALA A 64 5.17 -7.82 -15.11
C ALA A 64 4.27 -7.40 -13.95
N PHE A 65 4.10 -8.25 -12.94
CA PHE A 65 3.30 -7.94 -11.75
C PHE A 65 3.96 -6.91 -10.84
N TYR A 66 5.28 -6.88 -10.73
CA TYR A 66 5.98 -5.78 -10.05
C TYR A 66 5.74 -4.43 -10.75
N LEU A 67 5.85 -4.39 -12.08
CA LEU A 67 5.59 -3.18 -12.85
C LEU A 67 4.12 -2.76 -12.77
N PHE A 68 3.20 -3.72 -12.85
CA PHE A 68 1.76 -3.46 -12.72
C PHE A 68 1.41 -2.95 -11.32
N GLY A 69 1.91 -3.60 -10.27
CA GLY A 69 1.80 -3.16 -8.88
C GLY A 69 2.37 -1.76 -8.67
N SER A 70 3.46 -1.43 -9.37
CA SER A 70 4.09 -0.11 -9.30
C SER A 70 3.23 1.02 -9.85
N ILE A 71 2.18 0.77 -10.66
CA ILE A 71 1.35 1.84 -11.22
C ILE A 71 0.62 2.60 -10.10
N PRO A 72 0.83 3.91 -9.94
CA PRO A 72 0.34 4.63 -8.76
C PRO A 72 -1.10 5.12 -8.96
N PHE A 73 -2.08 4.21 -9.02
CA PHE A 73 -3.49 4.55 -9.27
C PHE A 73 -4.06 5.58 -8.30
N ALA A 74 -3.69 5.50 -7.01
CA ALA A 74 -4.09 6.48 -6.00
C ALA A 74 -3.65 7.90 -6.38
N TYR A 75 -2.41 8.06 -6.87
CA TYR A 75 -1.90 9.33 -7.36
C TYR A 75 -2.64 9.75 -8.64
N ILE A 76 -2.77 8.84 -9.61
CA ILE A 76 -3.39 9.12 -10.92
C ILE A 76 -4.82 9.63 -10.75
N PHE A 77 -5.67 8.89 -10.02
CA PHE A 77 -7.08 9.26 -9.87
C PHE A 77 -7.28 10.48 -8.96
N THR A 78 -6.44 10.67 -7.95
CA THR A 78 -6.51 11.86 -7.10
C THR A 78 -6.03 13.11 -7.84
N TYR A 79 -5.11 12.96 -8.81
CA TYR A 79 -4.69 14.05 -9.69
C TYR A 79 -5.77 14.42 -10.71
N ILE A 80 -6.44 13.44 -11.31
CA ILE A 80 -7.51 13.65 -12.30
C ILE A 80 -8.80 14.16 -11.64
N TYR A 81 -9.14 13.64 -10.45
CA TYR A 81 -10.33 13.99 -9.68
C TYR A 81 -9.95 14.62 -8.34
N PRO A 82 -9.41 15.85 -8.32
CA PRO A 82 -8.87 16.45 -7.10
C PRO A 82 -9.91 16.75 -6.01
N GLY A 83 -11.22 16.65 -6.27
CA GLY A 83 -12.24 16.94 -5.25
C GLY A 83 -12.04 18.33 -4.61
N ARG A 84 -11.96 18.39 -3.27
CA ARG A 84 -11.63 19.61 -2.50
C ARG A 84 -10.12 19.77 -2.22
N ALA A 85 -9.26 19.09 -2.97
CA ALA A 85 -7.82 19.13 -2.74
C ALA A 85 -7.26 20.51 -3.03
N ARG A 86 -6.72 21.14 -1.98
CA ARG A 86 -5.64 22.12 -2.14
C ARG A 86 -4.36 21.30 -2.27
N PHE A 87 -3.76 21.25 -3.45
CA PHE A 87 -2.41 20.69 -3.64
C PHE A 87 -1.40 21.58 -2.91
N SER A 88 -1.27 21.39 -1.60
CA SER A 88 -0.16 21.98 -0.85
C SER A 88 1.12 21.24 -1.21
N LYS A 89 2.23 21.98 -1.17
CA LYS A 89 3.58 21.42 -1.20
C LYS A 89 3.68 20.27 -0.18
N GLY A 90 4.02 19.08 -0.67
CA GLY A 90 4.27 17.89 0.14
C GLY A 90 3.08 16.97 0.46
N THR A 91 1.90 17.16 -0.15
CA THR A 91 0.81 16.20 0.03
C THR A 91 1.09 14.90 -0.72
N VAL A 92 1.13 13.80 0.01
CA VAL A 92 1.47 12.47 -0.49
C VAL A 92 0.18 11.68 -0.76
N PHE A 93 -0.04 11.24 -2.00
CA PHE A 93 -1.28 10.57 -2.44
C PHE A 93 -1.13 9.06 -2.59
N PHE A 94 -0.83 8.35 -1.51
CA PHE A 94 -0.69 6.89 -1.54
C PHE A 94 -1.87 6.19 -0.86
N GLY A 95 -2.38 5.15 -1.51
CA GLY A 95 -3.41 4.28 -0.96
C GLY A 95 -4.85 4.74 -1.17
N VAL A 96 -5.77 3.78 -1.03
CA VAL A 96 -7.20 3.92 -1.30
C VAL A 96 -7.86 4.94 -0.37
N SER A 97 -7.63 4.81 0.94
CA SER A 97 -8.21 5.66 1.97
C SER A 97 -7.90 7.15 1.75
N ASN A 98 -6.66 7.46 1.37
CA ASN A 98 -6.27 8.83 1.09
C ASN A 98 -6.91 9.37 -0.20
N SER A 99 -7.06 8.53 -1.24
CA SER A 99 -7.80 8.90 -2.44
C SER A 99 -9.26 9.25 -2.14
N PHE A 100 -9.93 8.52 -1.23
CA PHE A 100 -11.26 8.91 -0.75
C PHE A 100 -11.24 10.22 0.04
N ARG A 101 -10.27 10.41 0.94
CA ARG A 101 -10.16 11.61 1.77
C ARG A 101 -9.97 12.88 0.94
N ILE A 102 -9.17 12.79 -0.11
CA ILE A 102 -8.71 13.94 -0.89
C ILE A 102 -9.59 14.17 -2.12
N GLY A 103 -9.70 13.16 -2.98
CA GLY A 103 -10.44 13.24 -4.24
C GLY A 103 -11.91 12.81 -4.13
N GLY A 104 -12.37 12.43 -2.93
CA GLY A 104 -13.73 11.94 -2.71
C GLY A 104 -14.00 10.61 -3.39
N TYR A 105 -15.29 10.26 -3.54
CA TYR A 105 -15.71 9.02 -4.19
C TYR A 105 -15.23 8.88 -5.64
N ARG A 106 -15.08 10.01 -6.36
CA ARG A 106 -14.65 10.01 -7.77
C ARG A 106 -13.19 9.57 -7.95
N ALA A 107 -12.33 9.81 -6.96
CA ALA A 107 -10.96 9.28 -6.97
C ALA A 107 -10.84 7.95 -6.20
N GLY A 108 -11.50 7.85 -5.04
CA GLY A 108 -11.35 6.71 -4.14
C GLY A 108 -11.89 5.40 -4.71
N LEU A 109 -13.08 5.41 -5.33
CA LEU A 109 -13.68 4.20 -5.88
C LEU A 109 -12.86 3.58 -7.03
N PRO A 110 -12.45 4.33 -8.07
CA PRO A 110 -11.61 3.74 -9.11
C PRO A 110 -10.23 3.33 -8.58
N THR A 111 -9.68 4.04 -7.58
CA THR A 111 -8.45 3.61 -6.89
C THR A 111 -8.64 2.25 -6.21
N LEU A 112 -9.73 2.08 -5.45
CA LEU A 112 -10.07 0.81 -4.81
C LEU A 112 -10.18 -0.31 -5.83
N MET A 113 -10.92 -0.10 -6.92
CA MET A 113 -11.10 -1.10 -7.97
C MET A 113 -9.78 -1.53 -8.59
N MET A 114 -8.88 -0.58 -8.89
CA MET A 114 -7.58 -0.91 -9.47
C MET A 114 -6.64 -1.61 -8.48
N GLU A 115 -6.67 -1.24 -7.19
CA GLU A 115 -5.89 -1.95 -6.16
C GLU A 115 -6.43 -3.36 -5.91
N ILE A 116 -7.74 -3.58 -6.00
CA ILE A 116 -8.34 -4.93 -6.00
C ILE A 116 -7.87 -5.70 -7.23
N PHE A 117 -7.86 -5.07 -8.39
CA PHE A 117 -7.44 -5.72 -9.63
C PHE A 117 -5.96 -6.13 -9.59
N LYS A 118 -5.10 -5.34 -8.95
CA LYS A 118 -3.71 -5.71 -8.62
C LYS A 118 -3.57 -6.93 -7.73
N ALA A 119 -4.59 -7.23 -6.93
CA ALA A 119 -4.64 -8.43 -6.09
C ALA A 119 -5.13 -9.65 -6.88
N ILE A 120 -6.18 -9.50 -7.69
CA ILE A 120 -6.85 -10.60 -8.39
C ILE A 120 -6.07 -11.07 -9.62
N LEU A 121 -5.50 -10.16 -10.40
CA LEU A 121 -4.85 -10.50 -11.67
C LEU A 121 -3.68 -11.50 -11.53
N PRO A 122 -2.82 -11.42 -10.48
CA PRO A 122 -1.85 -12.46 -10.15
C PRO A 122 -2.44 -13.88 -10.03
N PHE A 123 -3.57 -14.03 -9.32
CA PHE A 123 -4.24 -15.32 -9.15
C PHE A 123 -4.79 -15.83 -10.47
N LEU A 124 -5.41 -14.94 -11.26
CA LEU A 124 -5.95 -15.32 -12.56
C LEU A 124 -4.84 -15.78 -13.53
N ALA A 125 -3.70 -15.08 -13.56
CA ALA A 125 -2.57 -15.50 -14.39
C ALA A 125 -1.98 -16.84 -13.93
N SER A 126 -1.87 -17.06 -12.62
CA SER A 126 -1.43 -18.35 -12.08
C SER A 126 -2.40 -19.48 -12.44
N PHE A 127 -3.70 -19.25 -12.29
CA PHE A 127 -4.75 -20.20 -12.64
C PHE A 127 -4.71 -20.59 -14.13
N LEU A 128 -4.56 -19.62 -15.03
CA LEU A 128 -4.63 -19.86 -16.48
C LEU A 128 -3.36 -20.48 -17.07
N PHE A 129 -2.19 -20.19 -16.50
CA PHE A 129 -0.90 -20.53 -17.13
C PHE A 129 -0.03 -21.48 -16.30
N PHE A 130 -0.39 -21.74 -15.04
CA PHE A 130 0.44 -22.47 -14.08
C PHE A 130 -0.37 -23.42 -13.19
N ASP A 131 -1.58 -23.82 -13.63
CA ASP A 131 -2.47 -24.75 -12.91
C ASP A 131 -2.71 -24.37 -11.44
N TYR A 132 -2.73 -23.06 -11.16
CA TYR A 132 -2.88 -22.52 -9.81
C TYR A 132 -1.79 -22.99 -8.82
N ASP A 133 -0.55 -23.19 -9.31
CA ASP A 133 0.60 -23.45 -8.45
C ASP A 133 0.71 -22.38 -7.36
N ILE A 134 0.65 -22.82 -6.10
CA ILE A 134 0.57 -21.92 -4.95
C ILE A 134 1.83 -21.06 -4.82
N THR A 135 3.00 -21.61 -5.13
CA THR A 135 4.27 -20.89 -5.05
C THR A 135 4.32 -19.79 -6.10
N ILE A 136 3.94 -20.08 -7.34
CA ILE A 136 3.90 -19.10 -8.43
C ILE A 136 2.85 -18.02 -8.15
N THR A 137 1.67 -18.42 -7.65
CA THR A 137 0.61 -17.49 -7.24
C THR A 137 1.12 -16.50 -6.20
N LEU A 138 1.75 -16.99 -5.13
CA LEU A 138 2.28 -16.16 -4.05
C LEU A 138 3.42 -15.26 -4.54
N LEU A 139 4.29 -15.73 -5.43
CA LEU A 139 5.35 -14.91 -6.05
C LEU A 139 4.77 -13.76 -6.88
N PHE A 140 3.72 -14.00 -7.67
CA PHE A 140 3.07 -12.95 -8.48
C PHE A 140 2.36 -11.91 -7.61
N VAL A 141 1.62 -12.38 -6.59
CA VAL A 141 0.95 -11.50 -5.61
C VAL A 141 1.98 -10.67 -4.86
N PHE A 142 3.05 -11.30 -4.40
CA PHE A 142 4.13 -10.63 -3.70
C PHE A 142 4.83 -9.59 -4.57
N ALA A 143 5.07 -9.88 -5.86
CA ALA A 143 5.61 -8.91 -6.80
C ALA A 143 4.70 -7.68 -6.95
N SER A 144 3.38 -7.89 -7.08
CA SER A 144 2.38 -6.82 -7.12
C SER A 144 2.38 -5.99 -5.83
N LEU A 145 2.43 -6.64 -4.67
CA LEU A 145 2.55 -5.98 -3.36
C LEU A 145 3.84 -5.17 -3.22
N LEU A 146 4.96 -5.72 -3.69
CA LEU A 146 6.27 -5.05 -3.66
C LEU A 146 6.25 -3.82 -4.56
N GLY A 147 5.63 -3.90 -5.75
CA GLY A 147 5.43 -2.77 -6.64
C GLY A 147 4.57 -1.68 -6.03
N THR A 148 3.44 -2.03 -5.42
CA THR A 148 2.57 -1.04 -4.73
C THR A 148 3.30 -0.40 -3.54
N ASN A 149 4.14 -1.16 -2.83
CA ASN A 149 4.90 -0.65 -1.71
C ASN A 149 6.09 0.23 -2.11
N PHE A 150 6.79 -0.16 -3.17
CA PHE A 150 8.01 0.48 -3.64
C PHE A 150 7.90 0.68 -5.15
N SER A 151 7.02 1.60 -5.55
CA SER A 151 6.75 1.88 -6.95
C SER A 151 7.96 2.46 -7.65
N ILE A 152 8.44 1.80 -8.70
CA ILE A 152 9.54 2.32 -9.52
C ILE A 152 9.19 3.68 -10.15
N PHE A 153 7.91 3.91 -10.48
CA PHE A 153 7.43 5.17 -11.06
C PHE A 153 7.41 6.33 -10.05
N LEU A 154 7.46 6.01 -8.76
CA LEU A 154 7.50 6.96 -7.65
C LEU A 154 8.81 6.85 -6.85
N ARG A 155 9.88 6.40 -7.51
CA ARG A 155 11.22 6.25 -6.91
C ARG A 155 11.21 5.42 -5.63
N PHE A 156 10.57 4.27 -5.70
CA PHE A 156 10.45 3.28 -4.64
C PHE A 156 9.67 3.79 -3.41
N VAL A 157 8.84 4.82 -3.58
CA VAL A 157 7.87 5.25 -2.56
C VAL A 157 6.46 4.86 -3.02
N GLY A 158 5.64 4.29 -2.14
CA GLY A 158 4.29 3.83 -2.51
C GLY A 158 3.37 3.61 -1.32
N GLY A 159 2.20 3.01 -1.54
CA GLY A 159 1.20 2.71 -0.51
C GLY A 159 1.54 1.45 0.30
N MET A 160 0.83 1.18 1.41
CA MET A 160 1.15 0.01 2.26
C MET A 160 0.74 -1.35 1.65
N GLY A 161 -0.05 -1.36 0.58
CA GLY A 161 -0.53 -2.60 -0.03
C GLY A 161 -1.60 -3.35 0.77
N THR A 162 -2.17 -2.75 1.83
CA THR A 162 -3.18 -3.40 2.69
C THR A 162 -4.39 -3.93 1.91
N THR A 163 -4.89 -3.18 0.93
CA THR A 163 -6.01 -3.64 0.08
C THR A 163 -5.61 -4.88 -0.71
N ILE A 164 -4.42 -4.89 -1.32
CA ILE A 164 -3.94 -6.05 -2.06
C ILE A 164 -3.84 -7.25 -1.12
N LEU A 165 -3.21 -7.09 0.04
CA LEU A 165 -3.06 -8.16 1.02
C LEU A 165 -4.40 -8.72 1.48
N MET A 166 -5.37 -7.88 1.85
CA MET A 166 -6.70 -8.33 2.27
C MET A 166 -7.40 -9.16 1.19
N TRP A 167 -7.36 -8.70 -0.05
CA TRP A 167 -7.98 -9.43 -1.17
C TRP A 167 -7.20 -10.71 -1.53
N SER A 168 -5.88 -10.71 -1.40
CA SER A 168 -5.08 -11.92 -1.59
C SER A 168 -5.37 -12.95 -0.50
N VAL A 169 -5.45 -12.55 0.78
CA VAL A 169 -5.83 -13.47 1.86
C VAL A 169 -7.27 -13.95 1.68
N LEU A 170 -8.20 -13.12 1.20
CA LEU A 170 -9.55 -13.55 0.85
C LEU A 170 -9.55 -14.72 -0.16
N LEU A 171 -8.73 -14.61 -1.21
CA LEU A 171 -8.65 -15.60 -2.28
C LEU A 171 -7.89 -16.87 -1.85
N LEU A 172 -6.91 -16.73 -0.95
CA LEU A 172 -6.16 -17.87 -0.39
C LEU A 172 -6.97 -18.63 0.65
N SER A 173 -7.59 -17.91 1.60
CA SER A 173 -8.33 -18.46 2.71
C SER A 173 -9.34 -17.45 3.28
N PRO A 174 -10.62 -17.55 2.89
CA PRO A 174 -11.68 -16.70 3.44
C PRO A 174 -11.79 -16.79 4.97
N ILE A 175 -11.57 -17.99 5.54
CA ILE A 175 -11.60 -18.21 7.00
C ILE A 175 -10.46 -17.45 7.66
N THR A 176 -9.24 -17.55 7.13
CA THR A 176 -8.09 -16.79 7.64
C THR A 176 -8.36 -15.29 7.62
N LEU A 177 -8.92 -14.75 6.53
CA LEU A 177 -9.26 -13.33 6.45
C LEU A 177 -10.24 -12.91 7.54
N ILE A 178 -11.33 -13.67 7.74
CA ILE A 178 -12.35 -13.35 8.74
C ILE A 178 -11.72 -13.31 10.14
N VAL A 179 -10.96 -14.34 10.50
CA VAL A 179 -10.27 -14.40 11.79
C VAL A 179 -9.28 -13.25 11.93
N TRP A 180 -8.53 -12.94 10.87
CA TRP A 180 -7.54 -11.86 10.85
C TRP A 180 -8.18 -10.47 11.04
N ILE A 181 -9.34 -10.20 10.42
CA ILE A 181 -10.08 -8.94 10.61
C ILE A 181 -10.64 -8.85 12.04
N ILE A 182 -11.18 -9.95 12.58
CA ILE A 182 -11.71 -10.00 13.95
C ILE A 182 -10.58 -9.71 14.96
N LEU A 183 -9.42 -10.35 14.79
CA LEU A 183 -8.26 -10.15 15.67
C LEU A 183 -7.75 -8.72 15.60
N PHE A 184 -7.65 -8.12 14.41
CA PHE A 184 -7.32 -6.70 14.28
C PHE A 184 -8.24 -5.83 15.14
N TYR A 185 -9.56 -6.01 15.01
CA TYR A 185 -10.54 -5.22 15.76
C TYR A 185 -10.40 -5.42 17.27
N LEU A 186 -10.25 -6.67 17.72
CA LEU A 186 -10.09 -6.99 19.15
C LEU A 186 -8.80 -6.39 19.72
N VAL A 187 -7.66 -6.58 19.05
CA VAL A 187 -6.36 -6.07 19.50
C VAL A 187 -6.35 -4.54 19.51
N ALA A 188 -6.80 -3.90 18.42
CA ALA A 188 -6.87 -2.44 18.36
C ALA A 188 -7.79 -1.85 19.44
N LYS A 189 -8.89 -2.54 19.77
CA LYS A 189 -9.81 -2.15 20.85
C LYS A 189 -9.17 -2.30 22.24
N VAL A 190 -8.47 -3.41 22.50
CA VAL A 190 -7.80 -3.68 23.77
C VAL A 190 -6.65 -2.71 24.03
N LEU A 191 -5.87 -2.40 22.99
CA LEU A 191 -4.74 -1.48 23.08
C LEU A 191 -5.15 0.00 23.07
N TYR A 192 -6.40 0.30 22.70
CA TYR A 192 -6.86 1.67 22.40
C TYR A 192 -5.98 2.40 21.39
N ASP A 193 -5.25 1.65 20.54
CA ASP A 193 -4.29 2.17 19.58
C ASP A 193 -4.28 1.28 18.33
N ALA A 194 -4.77 1.84 17.23
CA ALA A 194 -4.85 1.13 15.96
C ALA A 194 -3.48 0.93 15.30
N TYR A 195 -2.48 1.75 15.64
CA TYR A 195 -1.12 1.61 15.14
C TYR A 195 -0.51 0.29 15.63
N TYR A 196 -0.49 0.10 16.95
CA TYR A 196 0.01 -1.14 17.54
C TYR A 196 -0.89 -2.33 17.20
N GLY A 197 -2.20 -2.09 17.08
CA GLY A 197 -3.15 -3.10 16.58
C GLY A 197 -2.77 -3.62 15.20
N ALA A 198 -2.41 -2.74 14.27
CA ALA A 198 -2.01 -3.13 12.92
C ALA A 198 -0.67 -3.88 12.92
N LEU A 199 0.33 -3.41 13.69
CA LEU A 199 1.63 -4.10 13.80
C LEU A 199 1.48 -5.55 14.29
N ILE A 200 0.74 -5.75 15.38
CA ILE A 200 0.47 -7.08 15.92
C ILE A 200 -0.33 -7.91 14.93
N ASN A 201 -1.31 -7.31 14.27
CA ASN A 201 -2.14 -8.03 13.31
C ASN A 201 -1.33 -8.49 12.09
N TYR A 202 -0.39 -7.69 11.56
CA TYR A 202 0.50 -8.17 10.51
C TYR A 202 1.45 -9.28 11.01
N ALA A 203 1.93 -9.18 12.24
CA ALA A 203 2.77 -10.21 12.84
C ALA A 203 2.05 -11.54 13.12
N ILE A 204 0.73 -11.52 13.33
CA ILE A 204 -0.06 -12.75 13.59
C ILE A 204 -0.48 -13.47 12.31
N LEU A 205 -0.48 -12.80 11.15
CA LEU A 205 -0.92 -13.38 9.88
C LEU A 205 -0.18 -14.70 9.51
N PRO A 206 1.15 -14.81 9.64
CA PRO A 206 1.84 -16.08 9.38
C PRO A 206 1.38 -17.21 10.31
N VAL A 207 1.09 -16.90 11.58
CA VAL A 207 0.60 -17.88 12.56
C VAL A 207 -0.79 -18.37 12.16
N LEU A 208 -1.68 -17.47 11.72
CA LEU A 208 -3.02 -17.85 11.27
C LEU A 208 -2.96 -18.74 10.02
N LEU A 209 -2.14 -18.39 9.03
CA LEU A 209 -1.98 -19.22 7.82
C LEU A 209 -1.37 -20.58 8.14
N PHE A 210 -0.44 -20.66 9.10
CA PHE A 210 0.08 -21.94 9.56
C PHE A 210 -1.01 -22.80 10.24
N LEU A 211 -1.77 -22.21 11.16
CA LEU A 211 -2.77 -22.95 11.96
C LEU A 211 -4.01 -23.36 11.16
N ILE A 212 -4.42 -22.56 10.18
CA ILE A 212 -5.65 -22.78 9.41
C ILE A 212 -5.37 -23.57 8.13
N GLU A 213 -4.32 -23.20 7.38
CA GLU A 213 -4.04 -23.78 6.05
C GLU A 213 -2.89 -24.80 6.07
N GLY A 214 -1.98 -24.74 7.04
CA GLY A 214 -0.83 -25.64 7.11
C GLY A 214 0.20 -25.50 5.97
N SER A 215 0.04 -24.50 5.09
CA SER A 215 0.95 -24.26 3.95
C SER A 215 2.16 -23.44 4.37
N VAL A 216 3.35 -24.02 4.19
CA VAL A 216 4.64 -23.36 4.46
C VAL A 216 4.85 -22.18 3.51
N GLU A 217 4.42 -22.30 2.26
CA GLU A 217 4.51 -21.26 1.24
C GLU A 217 3.73 -20.01 1.65
N MET A 218 2.49 -20.18 2.12
CA MET A 218 1.66 -19.08 2.62
C MET A 218 2.26 -18.42 3.86
N VAL A 219 2.89 -19.21 4.74
CA VAL A 219 3.59 -18.68 5.93
C VAL A 219 4.79 -17.83 5.52
N ILE A 220 5.63 -18.31 4.60
CA ILE A 220 6.78 -17.55 4.08
C ILE A 220 6.32 -16.25 3.42
N PHE A 221 5.26 -16.30 2.61
CA PHE A 221 4.64 -15.12 2.01
C PHE A 221 4.21 -14.11 3.08
N ALA A 222 3.48 -14.56 4.11
CA ALA A 222 3.01 -13.67 5.16
C ALA A 222 4.14 -13.08 6.00
N ILE A 223 5.22 -13.84 6.26
CA ILE A 223 6.42 -13.32 6.94
C ILE A 223 7.05 -12.22 6.09
N ALA A 224 7.23 -12.44 4.78
CA ALA A 224 7.82 -11.46 3.88
C ALA A 224 6.98 -10.15 3.85
N VAL A 225 5.65 -10.27 3.80
CA VAL A 225 4.75 -9.12 3.84
C VAL A 225 4.77 -8.42 5.20
N ALA A 226 4.79 -9.15 6.30
CA ALA A 226 4.89 -8.59 7.64
C ALA A 226 6.21 -7.82 7.85
N VAL A 227 7.33 -8.35 7.34
CA VAL A 227 8.63 -7.66 7.37
C VAL A 227 8.56 -6.36 6.57
N ILE A 228 8.03 -6.38 5.35
CA ILE A 228 7.85 -5.14 4.55
C ILE A 228 6.98 -4.13 5.29
N PHE A 229 5.87 -4.59 5.88
CA PHE A 229 4.99 -3.74 6.66
C PHE A 229 5.74 -3.08 7.81
N VAL A 230 6.40 -3.85 8.69
CA VAL A 230 7.14 -3.32 9.85
C VAL A 230 8.23 -2.34 9.44
N LEU A 231 9.00 -2.63 8.39
CA LEU A 231 10.07 -1.75 7.90
C LEU A 231 9.56 -0.40 7.39
N LYS A 232 8.32 -0.37 6.88
CA LYS A 232 7.73 0.81 6.26
C LYS A 232 6.72 1.54 7.14
N TYR A 233 6.15 0.86 8.13
CA TYR A 233 5.00 1.33 8.89
C TYR A 233 5.43 2.38 9.92
N ASP A 234 5.24 3.63 9.52
CA ASP A 234 5.48 4.80 10.35
C ASP A 234 4.17 5.27 10.99
N ARG A 235 4.22 5.58 12.29
CA ARG A 235 3.09 6.12 13.06
C ARG A 235 2.54 7.42 12.46
N SER A 236 3.39 8.22 11.83
CA SER A 236 2.98 9.45 11.12
C SER A 236 2.09 9.17 9.90
N LYS A 237 2.14 7.95 9.37
CA LYS A 237 1.37 7.46 8.21
C LYS A 237 0.18 6.61 8.62
N ASP A 238 -0.06 6.43 9.92
CA ASP A 238 -1.21 5.67 10.42
C ASP A 238 -2.51 6.47 10.31
N GLU A 239 -3.23 6.23 9.23
CA GLU A 239 -4.52 6.85 8.97
C GLU A 239 -5.60 6.44 9.97
N ILE A 240 -5.45 5.28 10.64
CA ILE A 240 -6.42 4.75 11.59
C ILE A 240 -6.25 5.42 12.96
N GLY A 241 -5.01 5.62 13.42
CA GLY A 241 -4.68 6.41 14.62
C GLY A 241 -5.13 7.87 14.55
N ILE A 242 -5.06 8.50 13.37
CA ILE A 242 -5.60 9.86 13.12
C ILE A 242 -7.13 9.90 13.29
N TRP A 243 -7.83 8.84 12.86
CA TRP A 243 -9.27 8.72 13.05
C TRP A 243 -9.66 8.50 14.52
N TYR A 244 -8.88 7.73 15.27
CA TYR A 244 -9.16 7.46 16.69
C TYR A 244 -8.88 8.68 17.58
N THR A 245 -7.77 9.39 17.35
CA THR A 245 -7.44 10.63 18.07
C THR A 245 -8.42 11.78 17.77
N SER A 246 -8.89 11.91 16.52
CA SER A 246 -9.88 12.93 16.14
C SER A 246 -11.29 12.69 16.68
N ARG A 247 -11.64 11.46 17.09
CA ARG A 247 -12.86 11.17 17.86
C ARG A 247 -12.72 11.55 19.32
N LYS A 248 -11.55 11.33 19.94
CA LYS A 248 -11.29 11.74 21.33
C LYS A 248 -11.29 13.24 21.53
N SER A 249 -10.87 14.03 20.53
CA SER A 249 -10.90 15.50 20.62
C SER A 249 -12.31 16.11 20.46
N LYS A 250 -13.31 15.29 20.14
CA LYS A 250 -14.71 15.71 19.92
C LYS A 250 -15.66 15.18 21.00
N ALA A 251 -15.15 14.40 21.96
CA ALA A 251 -15.86 13.92 23.14
C ALA A 251 -15.34 14.68 24.36
#